data_AF-A0A6P5AE07-F1
#
_entry.id   AF-A0A6P5AE07-F1
#
_cell.length_a   1.000
_cell.length_b   1.000
_cell.length_c   1.000
_cell.angle_alpha   90.00
_cell.angle_beta   90.00
_cell.angle_gamma   90.00
#
_symmetry.space_group_name_H-M   'P 1'
#
loop_
_entity.id
_entity.type
_entity.pdbx_description
1 polymer ?
#
loop_
_entity_poly.entity_id
_entity_poly.type
_entity_poly.pdbx_seq_one_letter_code
_entity_poly.pdbx_strand_id
1 'polypeptide(L)'
;MAGSGSLEARLSELHALLAESDHGHGAVEAHNLVADIAQICLRHTAERDVAYCCSVLFQESTGITAFLRKTVTLDQYLPAKVETLSFLLAFLEKIGRKIQPHAVEVKEVCMAVFSRDRLSRVKCATFPVLKKVLQLTIHSQLGDELRVSDMVDRMFLELTMKSQTTATGLVSLQ
;
A
#
# COMPACT_ATOMS: atom_id res chain seq x y z
N MET A 1 4.04 -4.48 -32.61
CA MET A 1 4.26 -3.78 -31.33
C MET A 1 3.26 -4.35 -30.35
N ALA A 2 3.66 -5.31 -29.53
CA ALA A 2 2.75 -6.15 -28.76
C ALA A 2 2.78 -5.78 -27.27
N GLY A 3 1.59 -5.46 -26.73
CA GLY A 3 1.23 -5.82 -25.35
C GLY A 3 1.61 -4.86 -24.21
N SER A 4 1.11 -3.62 -24.21
CA SER A 4 0.89 -2.90 -22.94
C SER A 4 -0.61 -2.75 -22.74
N GLY A 5 -1.20 -3.66 -21.96
CA GLY A 5 -2.61 -3.59 -21.58
C GLY A 5 -2.91 -2.28 -20.83
N SER A 6 -4.17 -1.83 -20.89
CA SER A 6 -4.61 -0.66 -20.13
C SER A 6 -4.35 -0.84 -18.62
N LEU A 7 -4.26 0.27 -17.88
CA LEU A 7 -4.12 0.23 -16.42
C LEU A 7 -5.18 -0.65 -15.75
N GLU A 8 -6.43 -0.56 -16.23
CA GLU A 8 -7.55 -1.37 -15.74
C GLU A 8 -7.35 -2.86 -16.02
N ALA A 9 -6.83 -3.22 -17.20
CA ALA A 9 -6.53 -4.61 -17.54
C ALA A 9 -5.46 -5.18 -16.61
N ARG A 10 -4.38 -4.43 -16.35
CA ARG A 10 -3.31 -4.88 -15.42
C ARG A 10 -3.80 -5.04 -13.99
N LEU A 11 -4.67 -4.13 -13.52
CA LEU A 11 -5.30 -4.26 -12.22
C LEU A 11 -6.26 -5.46 -12.17
N SER A 12 -7.04 -5.69 -13.22
CA SER A 12 -7.92 -6.85 -13.32
C SER A 12 -7.12 -8.16 -13.29
N GLU A 13 -6.03 -8.26 -14.04
CA GLU A 13 -5.10 -9.39 -14.01
C GLU A 13 -4.54 -9.59 -12.59
N LEU A 14 -4.09 -8.51 -11.92
CA LEU A 14 -3.56 -8.58 -10.55
C LEU A 14 -4.58 -9.15 -9.55
N HIS A 15 -5.85 -8.76 -9.67
CA HIS A 15 -6.91 -9.25 -8.79
C HIS A 15 -7.39 -10.65 -9.16
N ALA A 16 -7.25 -11.08 -10.42
CA ALA A 16 -7.55 -12.45 -10.82
C ALA A 16 -6.61 -13.45 -10.14
N LEU A 17 -5.32 -13.12 -10.01
CA LEU A 17 -4.33 -13.94 -9.29
C LEU A 17 -4.70 -14.21 -7.82
N LEU A 18 -5.50 -13.34 -7.20
CA LEU A 18 -5.94 -13.51 -5.83
C LEU A 18 -7.10 -14.51 -5.69
N ALA A 19 -7.84 -14.77 -6.78
CA ALA A 19 -8.94 -15.72 -6.80
C ALA A 19 -8.46 -17.16 -7.02
N GLU A 20 -7.20 -17.35 -7.45
CA GLU A 20 -6.60 -18.65 -7.71
C GLU A 20 -6.14 -19.34 -6.41
N SER A 21 -6.25 -20.67 -6.40
CA SER A 21 -5.88 -21.50 -5.24
C SER A 21 -4.35 -21.66 -5.07
N ASP A 22 -3.57 -21.49 -6.14
CA ASP A 22 -2.10 -21.57 -6.10
C ASP A 22 -1.48 -20.19 -5.89
N HIS A 23 -1.31 -19.83 -4.62
CA HIS A 23 -0.74 -18.54 -4.27
C HIS A 23 0.79 -18.44 -4.43
N GLY A 24 1.49 -19.55 -4.74
CA GLY A 24 2.94 -19.55 -4.88
C GLY A 24 3.38 -18.86 -6.18
N HIS A 25 2.85 -19.31 -7.32
CA HIS A 25 3.10 -18.69 -8.62
C HIS A 25 2.49 -17.29 -8.72
N GLY A 26 1.28 -17.10 -8.17
CA GLY A 26 0.59 -15.82 -8.17
C GLY A 26 1.35 -14.69 -7.46
N ALA A 27 2.26 -15.00 -6.52
CA ALA A 27 3.05 -13.98 -5.82
C ALA A 27 4.12 -13.31 -6.72
N VAL A 28 4.81 -14.09 -7.55
CA VAL A 28 5.83 -13.57 -8.48
C VAL A 28 5.16 -12.77 -9.59
N GLU A 29 4.07 -13.29 -10.14
CA GLU A 29 3.33 -12.60 -11.19
C GLU A 29 2.68 -11.30 -10.67
N ALA A 30 2.14 -11.31 -9.45
CA ALA A 30 1.64 -10.09 -8.82
C ALA A 30 2.73 -9.02 -8.67
N HIS A 31 3.96 -9.41 -8.31
CA HIS A 31 5.07 -8.45 -8.24
C HIS A 31 5.37 -7.82 -9.61
N ASN A 32 5.41 -8.62 -10.67
CA ASN A 32 5.63 -8.12 -12.03
C ASN A 32 4.49 -7.21 -12.50
N LEU A 33 3.24 -7.58 -12.25
CA LEU A 33 2.08 -6.75 -12.59
C LEU A 33 2.08 -5.41 -11.85
N VAL A 34 2.48 -5.39 -10.57
CA VAL A 34 2.65 -4.12 -9.83
C VAL A 34 3.73 -3.25 -10.46
N ALA A 35 4.85 -3.84 -10.88
CA ALA A 35 5.91 -3.11 -11.58
C ALA A 35 5.41 -2.52 -12.91
N ASP A 36 4.62 -3.27 -13.69
CA ASP A 36 4.00 -2.79 -14.93
C ASP A 36 3.02 -1.63 -14.67
N ILE A 37 2.17 -1.77 -13.66
CA ILE A 37 1.25 -0.71 -13.21
C ILE A 37 2.05 0.55 -12.84
N ALA A 38 3.16 0.40 -12.12
CA ALA A 38 4.03 1.50 -11.77
C ALA A 38 4.65 2.16 -13.00
N GLN A 39 5.10 1.38 -13.99
CA GLN A 39 5.62 1.92 -15.26
C GLN A 39 4.55 2.72 -16.01
N ILE A 40 3.32 2.21 -16.10
CA ILE A 40 2.21 2.91 -16.74
C ILE A 40 1.97 4.25 -16.03
N CYS A 41 1.79 4.22 -14.72
CA CYS A 41 1.40 5.40 -13.93
C CYS A 41 2.52 6.44 -13.80
N LEU A 42 3.77 6.01 -13.65
CA LEU A 42 4.90 6.92 -13.40
C LEU A 42 5.49 7.47 -14.69
N ARG A 43 5.61 6.67 -15.76
CA ARG A 43 6.29 7.09 -17.00
C ARG A 43 5.35 7.46 -18.14
N HIS A 44 4.22 6.76 -18.28
CA HIS A 44 3.37 6.89 -19.46
C HIS A 44 2.14 7.79 -19.25
N THR A 45 1.76 8.07 -18.00
CA THR A 45 0.67 8.99 -17.68
C THR A 45 1.09 10.45 -17.82
N ALA A 46 0.46 11.17 -18.76
CA ALA A 46 0.55 12.61 -18.89
C ALA A 46 -0.23 13.33 -17.77
N GLU A 47 0.10 14.59 -17.50
CA GLU A 47 -0.50 15.34 -16.38
C GLU A 47 -2.03 15.43 -16.45
N ARG A 48 -2.58 15.55 -17.66
CA ARG A 48 -4.04 15.60 -17.91
C ARG A 48 -4.77 14.31 -17.55
N ASP A 49 -4.06 13.18 -17.55
CA ASP A 49 -4.63 11.85 -17.33
C ASP A 49 -4.51 11.41 -15.86
N VAL A 50 -3.93 12.24 -14.99
CA VAL A 50 -3.72 11.93 -13.56
C VAL A 50 -5.04 11.65 -12.84
N ALA A 51 -6.09 12.44 -13.11
CA ALA A 51 -7.40 12.25 -12.46
C ALA A 51 -8.02 10.89 -12.81
N TYR A 52 -7.89 10.47 -14.07
CA TYR A 52 -8.31 9.15 -14.51
C TYR A 52 -7.49 8.05 -13.82
N CYS A 53 -6.16 8.17 -13.81
CA CYS A 53 -5.30 7.20 -13.13
C CYS A 53 -5.62 7.08 -11.64
N CYS A 54 -5.87 8.18 -10.93
CA CYS A 54 -6.31 8.14 -9.53
C CYS A 54 -7.62 7.36 -9.37
N SER A 55 -8.62 7.66 -10.21
CA SER A 55 -9.94 7.01 -10.15
C SER A 55 -9.83 5.49 -10.31
N VAL A 56 -8.96 5.04 -11.23
CA VAL A 56 -8.73 3.62 -11.48
C VAL A 56 -7.87 2.96 -10.38
N LEU A 57 -6.78 3.61 -9.96
CA LEU A 57 -5.87 3.07 -8.93
C LEU A 57 -6.55 2.94 -7.57
N PHE A 58 -7.43 3.86 -7.23
CA PHE A 58 -8.11 3.91 -5.93
C PHE A 58 -9.55 3.37 -6.01
N GLN A 59 -9.87 2.61 -7.06
CA GLN A 59 -11.14 1.90 -7.12
C GLN A 59 -11.25 0.88 -5.98
N GLU A 60 -12.38 0.86 -5.28
CA GLU A 60 -12.56 0.13 -4.02
C GLU A 60 -12.30 -1.39 -4.14
N SER A 61 -12.69 -2.00 -5.26
CA SER A 61 -12.70 -3.45 -5.45
C SER A 61 -11.48 -3.99 -6.21
N THR A 62 -11.00 -3.24 -7.20
CA THR A 62 -9.94 -3.67 -8.15
C THR A 62 -8.75 -2.73 -8.18
N GLY A 63 -8.74 -1.67 -7.37
CA GLY A 63 -7.63 -0.74 -7.27
C GLY A 63 -6.39 -1.36 -6.63
N ILE A 64 -5.30 -0.60 -6.66
CA ILE A 64 -4.02 -1.00 -6.07
C ILE A 64 -4.11 -1.03 -4.53
N THR A 65 -4.90 -0.13 -3.93
CA THR A 65 -5.17 -0.14 -2.49
C THR A 65 -6.03 -1.35 -2.09
N ALA A 66 -6.94 -1.78 -2.96
CA ALA A 66 -7.72 -2.99 -2.77
C ALA A 66 -6.84 -4.24 -2.73
N PHE A 67 -5.80 -4.30 -3.58
CA PHE A 67 -4.82 -5.39 -3.55
C PHE A 67 -4.11 -5.50 -2.18
N LEU A 68 -3.66 -4.37 -1.61
CA LEU A 68 -3.07 -4.35 -0.26
C LEU A 68 -4.05 -4.83 0.82
N ARG A 69 -5.32 -4.41 0.75
CA ARG A 69 -6.36 -4.85 1.69
C ARG A 69 -6.57 -6.38 1.65
N LYS A 70 -6.63 -6.94 0.44
CA LYS A 70 -6.89 -8.39 0.23
C LYS A 70 -5.69 -9.26 0.59
N THR A 71 -4.46 -8.76 0.41
CA THR A 71 -3.22 -9.53 0.64
C THR A 71 -2.58 -9.32 2.02
N VAL A 72 -3.19 -8.52 2.89
CA VAL A 72 -2.59 -8.11 4.17
C VAL A 72 -2.13 -9.29 5.05
N THR A 73 -2.87 -10.40 5.08
CA THR A 73 -2.52 -11.61 5.84
C THR A 73 -1.77 -12.67 5.03
N LEU A 74 -1.54 -12.43 3.74
CA LEU A 74 -0.92 -13.37 2.80
C LEU A 74 0.59 -13.06 2.68
N ASP A 75 1.41 -13.85 3.34
CA ASP A 75 2.86 -13.61 3.46
C ASP A 75 3.61 -13.81 2.15
N GLN A 76 3.15 -14.73 1.32
CA GLN A 76 3.73 -15.03 0.02
C GLN A 76 3.76 -13.80 -0.90
N TYR A 77 2.82 -12.86 -0.73
CA TYR A 77 2.79 -11.61 -1.49
C TYR A 77 3.72 -10.52 -0.93
N LEU A 78 4.63 -10.81 0.01
CA LEU A 78 5.58 -9.82 0.55
C LEU A 78 6.26 -8.99 -0.56
N PRO A 79 6.86 -9.58 -1.62
CA PRO A 79 7.54 -8.79 -2.65
C PRO A 79 6.59 -7.83 -3.36
N ALA A 80 5.39 -8.29 -3.70
CA ALA A 80 4.36 -7.48 -4.35
C ALA A 80 3.81 -6.37 -3.42
N LYS A 81 3.61 -6.65 -2.13
CA LYS A 81 3.17 -5.65 -1.14
C LYS A 81 4.20 -4.54 -0.95
N VAL A 82 5.48 -4.89 -0.85
CA VAL A 82 6.57 -3.91 -0.73
C VAL A 82 6.69 -3.07 -2.00
N GLU A 83 6.63 -3.70 -3.18
CA GLU A 83 6.65 -2.99 -4.47
C GLU A 83 5.45 -2.04 -4.60
N THR A 84 4.27 -2.48 -4.15
CA THR A 84 3.05 -1.66 -4.17
C THR A 84 3.20 -0.41 -3.30
N LEU A 85 3.75 -0.54 -2.09
CA LEU A 85 3.98 0.60 -1.19
C LEU A 85 5.06 1.55 -1.73
N SER A 86 6.11 1.00 -2.37
CA SER A 86 7.14 1.78 -3.07
C SER A 86 6.54 2.57 -4.24
N PHE A 87 5.74 1.91 -5.07
CA PHE A 87 4.98 2.53 -6.15
C PHE A 87 4.07 3.64 -5.63
N LEU A 88 3.27 3.38 -4.58
CA LEU A 88 2.38 4.38 -3.99
C LEU A 88 3.17 5.62 -3.56
N LEU A 89 4.30 5.46 -2.87
CA LEU A 89 5.16 6.59 -2.50
C LEU A 89 5.59 7.41 -3.73
N ALA A 90 6.15 6.75 -4.75
CA ALA A 90 6.61 7.43 -5.97
C ALA A 90 5.46 8.11 -6.71
N PHE A 91 4.28 7.51 -6.73
CA PHE A 91 3.10 8.08 -7.35
C PHE A 91 2.60 9.32 -6.60
N LEU A 92 2.56 9.28 -5.27
CA LEU A 92 2.25 10.43 -4.42
C LEU A 92 3.21 11.59 -4.67
N GLU A 93 4.51 11.30 -4.84
CA GLU A 93 5.52 12.30 -5.18
C GLU A 93 5.30 12.92 -6.55
N LYS A 94 4.89 12.12 -7.54
CA LYS A 94 4.57 12.60 -8.88
C LYS A 94 3.35 13.51 -8.91
N ILE A 95 2.25 13.13 -8.24
CA ILE A 95 0.96 13.83 -8.39
C ILE A 95 0.77 14.96 -7.37
N GLY A 96 1.56 14.97 -6.29
CA GLY A 96 1.49 15.97 -5.24
C GLY A 96 0.10 16.09 -4.62
N ARG A 97 -0.39 17.32 -4.46
CA ARG A 97 -1.67 17.60 -3.78
C ARG A 97 -2.91 17.06 -4.52
N LYS A 98 -2.77 16.59 -5.76
CA LYS A 98 -3.88 15.95 -6.50
C LYS A 98 -4.36 14.65 -5.84
N ILE A 99 -3.60 14.09 -4.89
CA ILE A 99 -4.04 12.93 -4.09
C ILE A 99 -5.17 13.24 -3.11
N GLN A 100 -5.38 14.51 -2.70
CA GLN A 100 -6.25 14.85 -1.56
C GLN A 100 -7.60 14.11 -1.51
N PRO A 101 -8.35 13.93 -2.62
CA PRO A 101 -9.61 13.17 -2.61
C PRO A 101 -9.49 11.70 -2.15
N HIS A 102 -8.30 11.11 -2.27
CA HIS A 102 -8.00 9.71 -1.91
C HIS A 102 -7.06 9.60 -0.69
N ALA A 103 -6.64 10.72 -0.09
CA ALA A 103 -5.64 10.72 0.97
C ALA A 103 -6.08 9.93 2.20
N VAL A 104 -7.36 10.04 2.58
CA VAL A 104 -7.94 9.30 3.71
C VAL A 104 -7.93 7.80 3.43
N GLU A 105 -8.32 7.36 2.22
CA GLU A 105 -8.30 5.95 1.85
C GLU A 105 -6.88 5.37 1.90
N VAL A 106 -5.91 6.06 1.30
CA VAL A 106 -4.50 5.62 1.30
C VAL A 106 -3.99 5.50 2.74
N LYS A 107 -4.32 6.46 3.60
CA LYS A 107 -3.98 6.42 5.03
C LYS A 107 -4.60 5.21 5.71
N GLU A 108 -5.91 4.98 5.56
CA GLU A 108 -6.61 3.85 6.21
C GLU A 108 -6.04 2.50 5.77
N VAL A 109 -5.73 2.35 4.48
CA VAL A 109 -5.13 1.13 3.95
C VAL A 109 -3.73 0.91 4.52
N CYS A 110 -2.88 1.94 4.54
CA CYS A 110 -1.55 1.84 5.13
C CYS A 110 -1.60 1.54 6.64
N MET A 111 -2.56 2.12 7.38
CA MET A 111 -2.78 1.81 8.79
C MET A 111 -3.26 0.36 8.99
N ALA A 112 -4.16 -0.13 8.13
CA ALA A 112 -4.61 -1.51 8.17
C ALA A 112 -3.47 -2.50 7.89
N VAL A 113 -2.63 -2.22 6.90
CA VAL A 113 -1.42 -3.00 6.60
C VAL A 113 -0.44 -2.96 7.78
N PHE A 114 -0.18 -1.77 8.33
CA PHE A 114 0.70 -1.61 9.49
C PHE A 114 0.20 -2.42 10.70
N SER A 115 -1.09 -2.41 10.99
CA SER A 115 -1.62 -3.13 12.16
C SER A 115 -1.68 -4.64 11.92
N ARG A 116 -2.20 -5.09 10.78
CA ARG A 116 -2.60 -6.49 10.56
C ARG A 116 -1.54 -7.37 9.89
N ASP A 117 -0.62 -6.80 9.11
CA ASP A 117 0.43 -7.60 8.46
C ASP A 117 1.37 -8.17 9.52
N ARG A 118 1.85 -9.40 9.38
CA ARG A 118 2.78 -9.99 10.36
C ARG A 118 4.24 -9.67 10.05
N LEU A 119 4.56 -9.30 8.81
CA LEU A 119 5.92 -9.13 8.32
C LEU A 119 6.40 -7.70 8.57
N SER A 120 7.45 -7.56 9.38
CA SER A 120 8.04 -6.26 9.73
C SER A 120 8.43 -5.44 8.50
N ARG A 121 8.95 -6.09 7.45
CA ARG A 121 9.33 -5.43 6.21
C ARG A 121 8.16 -4.73 5.52
N VAL A 122 6.97 -5.35 5.51
CA VAL A 122 5.76 -4.73 4.93
C VAL A 122 5.26 -3.61 5.83
N LYS A 123 5.22 -3.83 7.15
CA LYS A 123 4.86 -2.78 8.12
C LYS A 123 5.76 -1.55 7.98
N CYS A 124 7.08 -1.71 7.88
CA CYS A 124 8.02 -0.61 7.72
C CYS A 124 7.82 0.17 6.41
N ALA A 125 7.42 -0.52 5.33
CA ALA A 125 7.19 0.11 4.04
C ALA A 125 5.95 1.03 4.01
N THR A 126 5.05 0.98 5.01
CA THR A 126 3.92 1.91 5.08
C THR A 126 4.31 3.30 5.57
N PHE A 127 5.36 3.43 6.38
CA PHE A 127 5.75 4.69 7.00
C PHE A 127 6.09 5.80 5.99
N PRO A 128 6.89 5.56 4.93
CA PRO A 128 7.16 6.58 3.92
C PRO A 128 5.88 7.07 3.23
N VAL A 129 4.94 6.17 2.95
CA VAL A 129 3.65 6.49 2.31
C VAL A 129 2.80 7.36 3.25
N LEU A 130 2.64 6.94 4.51
CA LEU A 130 1.91 7.70 5.53
C LEU A 130 2.51 9.10 5.74
N LYS A 131 3.84 9.19 5.87
CA LYS A 131 4.55 10.47 5.96
C LYS A 131 4.23 11.36 4.75
N LYS A 132 4.28 10.80 3.54
CA LYS A 132 4.01 11.57 2.32
C LYS A 132 2.56 12.06 2.26
N VAL A 133 1.59 11.22 2.64
CA VAL A 133 0.18 11.62 2.74
C VAL A 133 0.04 12.83 3.68
N LEU A 134 0.59 12.75 4.90
CA LEU A 134 0.52 13.84 5.88
C LEU A 134 1.18 15.13 5.38
N GLN A 135 2.32 15.03 4.68
CA GLN A 135 2.98 16.19 4.07
C GLN A 135 2.12 16.86 2.99
N LEU A 136 1.41 16.07 2.19
CA LEU A 136 0.55 16.56 1.10
C LEU A 136 -0.78 17.14 1.59
N THR A 137 -1.14 16.91 2.86
CA THR A 137 -2.40 17.33 3.47
C THR A 137 -2.26 18.35 4.60
N ILE A 138 -1.03 18.74 4.98
CA ILE A 138 -0.72 19.63 6.13
C ILE A 138 -1.42 21.01 6.14
N HIS A 139 -2.00 21.43 5.01
CA HIS A 139 -2.79 22.67 4.88
C HIS A 139 -4.14 22.44 4.17
N SER A 140 -4.62 21.20 4.17
CA SER A 140 -5.93 20.85 3.62
C SER A 140 -6.99 20.86 4.72
N GLN A 141 -8.26 20.86 4.32
CA GLN A 141 -9.38 20.72 5.26
C GLN A 141 -9.52 19.27 5.78
N LEU A 142 -8.69 18.34 5.31
CA LEU A 142 -8.74 16.91 5.68
C LEU A 142 -8.11 16.61 7.05
N GLY A 143 -7.66 17.62 7.80
CA GLY A 143 -6.95 17.43 9.07
C GLY A 143 -7.71 16.52 10.05
N ASP A 144 -8.99 16.78 10.23
CA ASP A 144 -9.86 16.02 11.14
C ASP A 144 -10.13 14.60 10.60
N GLU A 145 -10.36 14.45 9.30
CA GLU A 145 -10.59 13.14 8.65
C GLU A 145 -9.36 12.22 8.68
N LEU A 146 -8.16 12.81 8.67
CA LEU A 146 -6.92 12.06 8.77
C LEU A 146 -6.72 11.46 10.16
N ARG A 147 -7.34 12.04 11.21
CA ARG A 147 -7.30 11.51 12.58
C ARG A 147 -5.87 11.19 13.03
N VAL A 148 -4.95 12.15 12.84
CA VAL A 148 -3.51 11.95 13.04
C VAL A 148 -3.16 11.50 14.45
N SER A 149 -3.86 12.00 15.48
CA SER A 149 -3.66 11.55 16.87
C SER A 149 -3.90 10.05 17.00
N ASP A 150 -5.04 9.54 16.50
CA ASP A 150 -5.37 8.12 16.57
C ASP A 150 -4.38 7.25 15.80
N MET A 151 -3.81 7.77 14.70
CA MET A 151 -2.76 7.07 13.96
C MET A 151 -1.51 6.91 14.84
N VAL A 152 -1.04 8.01 15.43
CA VAL A 152 0.14 8.02 16.30
C VAL A 152 -0.07 7.08 17.48
N ASP A 153 -1.20 7.20 18.18
CA ASP A 153 -1.54 6.35 19.33
C ASP A 153 -1.53 4.87 18.95
N ARG A 154 -2.16 4.50 17.82
CA ARG A 154 -2.18 3.12 17.34
C ARG A 154 -0.79 2.61 16.97
N MET A 155 0.04 3.45 16.34
CA MET A 155 1.40 3.09 15.95
C MET A 155 2.29 2.84 17.16
N PHE A 156 2.25 3.72 18.16
CA PHE A 156 3.00 3.54 19.39
C PHE A 156 2.48 2.36 20.22
N LEU A 157 1.15 2.17 20.30
CA LEU A 157 0.57 1.02 20.99
C LEU A 157 1.10 -0.30 20.41
N GLU A 158 1.08 -0.49 19.09
CA GLU A 158 1.64 -1.67 18.42
C GLU A 158 3.12 -1.92 18.75
N LEU A 159 3.93 -0.85 18.84
CA LEU A 159 5.35 -0.96 19.22
C LEU A 159 5.52 -1.45 20.67
N THR A 160 4.62 -1.06 21.58
CA THR A 160 4.64 -1.50 22.98
C THR A 160 4.08 -2.90 23.21
N MET A 161 3.23 -3.40 22.32
CA MET A 161 2.67 -4.76 22.44
C MET A 161 3.67 -5.82 21.95
N LYS A 162 4.44 -5.53 20.89
CA LYS A 162 5.43 -6.48 20.34
C LYS A 162 6.69 -6.65 21.17
N SER A 163 7.02 -5.71 22.06
CA SER A 163 8.14 -5.83 22.99
C SER A 163 7.88 -6.83 24.12
N GLN A 164 6.63 -7.25 24.35
CA GLN A 164 6.29 -8.26 25.36
C GLN A 164 6.59 -9.70 24.91
N THR A 165 6.70 -9.96 23.60
CA THR A 165 6.91 -11.31 23.05
C THR A 165 8.38 -11.74 22.91
N THR A 166 9.35 -10.91 23.31
CA THR A 166 10.80 -11.25 23.24
C THR A 166 11.47 -11.28 24.62
N ALA A 167 10.73 -11.09 25.71
CA ALA A 167 11.28 -10.98 27.07
C ALA A 167 11.28 -12.30 27.88
N THR A 168 10.93 -13.44 27.28
CA THR A 168 10.88 -14.76 27.98
C THR A 168 12.04 -15.71 27.64
N GLY A 169 13.08 -15.26 26.93
CA GLY A 169 14.20 -16.11 26.52
C GLY A 169 15.50 -16.02 27.33
N LEU A 170 15.59 -15.16 28.37
CA LEU A 170 16.89 -14.88 29.03
C LEU A 170 16.80 -14.68 30.55
N VAL A 171 16.16 -15.57 31.33
CA VAL A 171 16.56 -15.77 32.74
C VAL A 171 16.14 -17.16 33.22
N SER A 172 17.02 -18.18 33.08
CA SER A 172 17.22 -19.25 34.09
C SER A 172 18.14 -20.36 33.56
N LEU A 173 19.46 -20.17 33.73
CA LEU A 173 20.40 -21.25 34.00
C LEU A 173 21.44 -20.70 34.99
N GLN A 174 21.16 -20.89 36.28
CA GLN A 174 22.15 -21.03 37.35
C GLN A 174 21.82 -22.31 38.09
#